data_AF-A0A2M7ED87-F1
#
_entry.id   AF-A0A2M7ED87-F1
#
_cell.length_a   1.000
_cell.length_b   1.000
_cell.length_c   1.000
_cell.angle_alpha   90.00
_cell.angle_beta   90.00
_cell.angle_gamma   90.00
#
_symmetry.space_group_name_H-M   'P 1'
#
loop_
_entity.id
_entity.type
_entity.pdbx_description
1 polymer ?
#
loop_
_entity_poly.entity_id
_entity_poly.type
_entity_poly.pdbx_seq_one_letter_code
_entity_poly.pdbx_strand_id
1 'polypeptide(L)'
;MSPVLKLREHDEKKEILFELKYQLSLTTRQRFEMMTKKSKEIKDLLEKSGHRKPFEIIKRTEGSGRPDIAEYEEADIKKKKGLKDK
;
A
#
# COMPACT_ATOMS: atom_id res chain seq x y z
N MET A 1 10.10 11.40 8.03
CA MET A 1 11.44 11.54 8.64
C MET A 1 11.62 10.36 9.57
N SER A 2 12.45 9.40 9.18
CA SER A 2 12.95 8.36 10.09
C SER A 2 13.88 9.03 11.10
N PRO A 3 13.91 8.63 12.38
CA PRO A 3 14.96 9.05 13.27
C PRO A 3 16.30 8.53 12.74
N VAL A 4 17.32 9.37 12.84
CA VAL A 4 18.70 9.08 12.42
C VAL A 4 19.59 9.27 13.63
N LEU A 5 20.40 8.28 13.95
CA LEU A 5 21.40 8.40 15.01
C LEU A 5 22.59 9.19 14.48
N LYS A 6 22.82 10.38 15.04
CA LYS A 6 23.99 11.20 14.73
C LYS A 6 25.05 11.01 15.81
N LEU A 7 26.18 10.42 15.46
CA LEU A 7 27.33 10.25 16.35
C LEU A 7 28.37 11.34 16.11
N ARG A 8 29.23 11.59 17.12
CA ARG A 8 30.35 12.53 17.00
C ARG A 8 31.43 12.01 16.04
N GLU A 9 31.64 10.70 16.06
CA GLU A 9 32.55 9.95 15.19
C GLU A 9 31.78 8.79 14.57
N HIS A 10 32.17 8.34 13.39
CA HIS A 10 31.50 7.25 12.69
C HIS A 10 31.64 5.92 13.44
N ASP A 11 30.52 5.22 13.64
CA ASP A 11 30.49 3.88 14.24
C ASP A 11 29.36 3.08 13.59
N GLU A 12 29.71 2.38 12.51
CA GLU A 12 28.80 1.59 11.69
C GLU A 12 27.97 0.60 12.52
N LYS A 13 28.58 -0.06 13.52
CA LYS A 13 27.87 -1.05 14.34
C LYS A 13 26.75 -0.41 15.14
N LYS A 14 27.00 0.76 15.74
CA LYS A 14 25.98 1.49 16.51
C LYS A 14 24.89 2.05 15.59
N GLU A 15 25.25 2.54 14.42
CA GLU A 15 24.33 3.07 13.42
C GLU A 15 23.35 1.98 12.94
N ILE A 16 23.86 0.80 12.57
CA ILE A 16 23.04 -0.34 12.14
C ILE A 16 22.14 -0.84 13.26
N LEU A 17 22.67 -1.00 14.48
CA LEU A 17 21.87 -1.47 15.62
C LEU A 17 20.73 -0.52 15.94
N PHE A 18 20.96 0.79 15.84
CA PHE A 18 19.91 1.79 16.00
C PHE A 18 18.83 1.66 14.94
N GLU A 19 19.22 1.54 13.67
CA GLU A 19 18.28 1.41 12.57
C GLU A 19 17.43 0.14 12.70
N LEU A 20 18.04 -1.00 12.99
CA LEU A 20 17.33 -2.25 13.24
C LEU A 20 16.35 -2.13 14.40
N LYS A 21 16.78 -1.54 15.53
CA LYS A 21 15.91 -1.33 16.69
C LYS A 21 14.71 -0.46 16.35
N TYR A 22 14.93 0.61 15.57
CA TYR A 22 13.85 1.47 15.10
C TYR A 22 12.88 0.70 14.20
N GLN A 23 13.37 -0.01 13.19
CA GLN A 23 12.53 -0.77 12.26
C GLN A 23 11.69 -1.84 12.98
N LEU A 24 12.28 -2.54 13.96
CA LEU A 24 11.59 -3.54 14.77
C LEU A 24 10.52 -2.93 15.70
N SER A 25 10.70 -1.67 16.13
CA SER A 25 9.72 -0.99 16.98
C SER A 25 8.44 -0.57 16.24
N LEU A 26 8.45 -0.59 14.90
CA LEU A 26 7.33 -0.12 14.08
C LEU A 26 6.21 -1.15 13.98
N THR A 27 4.98 -0.69 14.16
CA THR A 27 3.78 -1.46 13.80
C THR A 27 3.57 -1.47 12.28
N THR A 28 2.80 -2.44 11.80
CA THR A 28 2.41 -2.52 10.38
C THR A 28 1.74 -1.23 9.90
N ARG A 29 0.85 -0.65 10.71
CA ARG A 29 0.17 0.62 10.39
C ARG A 29 1.17 1.77 10.22
N GLN A 30 2.11 1.93 11.15
CA GLN A 30 3.12 2.98 11.07
C GLN A 30 4.01 2.83 9.83
N ARG A 31 4.36 1.58 9.45
CA ARG A 31 5.10 1.33 8.20
C ARG A 31 4.33 1.81 6.96
N PHE A 32 3.03 1.53 6.89
CA PHE A 32 2.18 2.02 5.79
C PHE A 32 2.05 3.55 5.78
N GLU A 33 1.90 4.18 6.94
CA GLU A 33 1.85 5.64 7.06
C GLU A 33 3.17 6.29 6.57
N MET A 34 4.32 5.73 6.97
CA MET A 34 5.63 6.19 6.51
C MET A 34 5.80 6.05 5.00
N MET A 35 5.43 4.90 4.45
CA MET A 35 5.47 4.64 3.01
C MET A 35 4.61 5.65 2.25
N THR A 36 3.36 5.85 2.67
CA THR A 36 2.41 6.76 2.02
C THR A 36 2.91 8.20 2.06
N LYS A 37 3.44 8.63 3.20
CA LYS A 37 4.06 9.95 3.35
C LYS A 37 5.24 10.12 2.40
N LYS A 38 6.11 9.11 2.29
CA LYS A 38 7.28 9.19 1.42
C LYS A 38 6.90 9.24 -0.06
N SER A 39 5.91 8.44 -0.47
CA SER A 39 5.35 8.49 -1.83
C SER A 39 4.81 9.88 -2.17
N LYS A 40 4.14 10.54 -1.22
CA LYS A 40 3.67 11.93 -1.39
C LYS A 40 4.84 12.91 -1.55
N GLU A 41 5.85 12.84 -0.67
CA GLU A 41 7.04 13.70 -0.77
C GLU A 41 7.74 13.58 -2.13
N ILE A 42 7.88 12.36 -2.64
CA ILE A 42 8.49 12.10 -3.95
C ILE A 42 7.63 12.66 -5.08
N LYS A 43 6.31 12.44 -5.03
CA LYS A 43 5.37 12.99 -6.02
C LYS A 43 5.46 14.52 -6.08
N ASP A 44 5.44 15.17 -4.92
CA ASP A 44 5.53 16.63 -4.82
C ASP A 44 6.88 17.15 -5.38
N LEU A 45 7.99 16.43 -5.15
CA LEU A 45 9.30 16.76 -5.71
C LEU A 45 9.34 16.62 -7.25
N LEU A 46 8.72 15.57 -7.78
CA LEU A 46 8.63 15.33 -9.22
C LEU A 46 7.81 16.42 -9.91
N GLU A 47 6.66 16.79 -9.34
CA GLU A 47 5.84 17.89 -9.86
C GLU A 47 6.60 19.22 -9.84
N LYS A 48 7.31 19.53 -8.75
CA LYS A 48 8.15 20.75 -8.64
C LYS A 48 9.32 20.79 -9.63
N SER A 49 9.87 19.63 -9.99
CA SER A 49 10.97 19.52 -10.96
C SER A 49 10.48 19.50 -12.41
N GLY A 50 9.19 19.78 -12.65
CA GLY A 50 8.63 19.88 -14.00
C GLY A 50 8.22 18.54 -14.62
N HIS A 51 8.24 17.44 -13.85
CA HIS A 51 7.73 16.16 -14.33
C HIS A 51 6.20 16.21 -14.39
N ARG A 52 5.62 15.66 -15.46
CA ARG A 52 4.17 15.58 -15.63
C ARG A 52 3.57 14.75 -14.49
N LYS A 53 2.46 15.24 -13.93
CA LYS A 53 1.66 14.48 -12.95
C LYS A 53 1.38 13.07 -13.50
N PRO A 54 1.71 11.99 -12.76
CA PRO A 54 1.38 10.64 -13.19
C PRO A 54 -0.13 10.49 -13.33
N PHE A 55 -0.57 9.64 -14.26
CA PHE A 55 -1.99 9.37 -14.45
C PHE A 55 -2.59 8.79 -13.17
N GLU A 56 -3.76 9.27 -12.78
CA GLU A 56 -4.46 8.73 -11.61
C GLU A 56 -5.13 7.41 -12.01
N ILE A 57 -4.79 6.33 -11.30
CA ILE A 57 -5.47 5.04 -11.48
C ILE A 57 -6.84 5.16 -10.82
N ILE A 58 -7.85 5.50 -11.61
CA ILE A 58 -9.24 5.48 -11.17
C ILE A 58 -9.66 4.01 -11.06
N LYS A 59 -9.66 3.50 -9.82
CA LYS A 59 -10.29 2.21 -9.51
C LYS A 59 -11.79 2.38 -9.79
N ARG A 60 -12.33 1.62 -10.74
CA ARG A 60 -13.78 1.57 -10.98
C ARG A 60 -14.38 0.98 -9.71
N THR A 61 -15.16 1.76 -8.97
CA THR A 61 -16.05 1.22 -7.94
C THR A 61 -16.99 0.23 -8.63
N GLU A 62 -17.09 -0.97 -8.08
CA GLU A 62 -17.81 -2.10 -8.66
C GLU A 62 -19.27 -1.72 -8.94
N GLY A 63 -19.50 -1.40 -10.20
CA GLY A 63 -20.81 -1.17 -10.81
C GLY A 63 -20.76 -1.33 -12.34
N SER A 64 -19.62 -1.73 -12.89
CA SER A 64 -19.47 -2.03 -14.31
C SER A 64 -18.44 -3.15 -14.53
N GLY A 65 -18.90 -4.38 -14.33
CA GLY A 65 -18.43 -5.54 -15.09
C GLY A 65 -17.29 -6.36 -14.49
N ARG A 66 -17.59 -7.17 -13.47
CA ARG A 66 -17.33 -8.61 -13.41
C ARG A 66 -17.97 -9.13 -12.11
N PRO A 67 -18.85 -10.14 -12.15
CA PRO A 67 -19.40 -10.71 -10.92
C PRO A 67 -18.28 -11.32 -10.09
N ASP A 68 -18.37 -11.13 -8.79
CA ASP A 68 -17.38 -11.58 -7.82
C ASP A 68 -17.29 -13.10 -7.85
N ILE A 69 -16.13 -13.69 -7.55
CA ILE A 69 -15.91 -15.14 -7.62
C ILE A 69 -16.94 -15.91 -6.76
N ALA A 70 -17.44 -15.29 -5.69
CA ALA A 70 -18.51 -15.82 -4.85
C ALA A 70 -19.86 -15.95 -5.59
N GLU A 71 -20.20 -15.02 -6.48
CA GLU A 71 -21.43 -15.06 -7.26
C GLU A 71 -21.43 -16.21 -8.28
N TYR A 72 -20.25 -16.61 -8.78
CA TYR A 72 -20.11 -17.77 -9.66
C TYR A 72 -20.40 -19.09 -8.93
N GLU A 73 -19.94 -19.25 -7.69
CA GLU A 73 -20.22 -20.47 -6.93
C GLU A 73 -21.72 -20.59 -6.58
N GLU A 74 -22.36 -19.49 -6.18
CA GLU A 74 -23.80 -19.50 -5.90
C GLU A 74 -24.64 -19.75 -7.16
N ALA A 75 -24.26 -19.15 -8.30
CA ALA A 75 -24.93 -19.36 -9.58
C ALA A 75 -24.80 -20.82 -10.06
N ASP A 76 -23.62 -21.44 -9.89
CA ASP A 76 -23.40 -22.84 -10.24
C ASP A 76 -24.15 -23.81 -9.31
N ILE A 77 -24.28 -23.47 -8.02
CA ILE A 77 -25.09 -24.26 -7.07
C ILE A 77 -26.58 -24.17 -7.42
N LYS A 78 -27.11 -22.97 -7.74
CA LYS A 78 -28.51 -22.79 -8.16
C LYS A 78 -28.81 -23.54 -9.46
N LYS A 79 -27.89 -23.48 -10.43
CA LYS A 79 -28.03 -24.14 -11.73
C LYS A 79 -27.98 -25.66 -11.60
N LYS A 80 -27.15 -26.21 -10.72
CA LYS A 80 -27.12 -27.65 -10.38
C LYS A 80 -28.36 -28.12 -9.61
N LYS A 81 -29.01 -27.24 -8.85
CA LYS A 81 -30.24 -27.58 -8.07
C LYS A 81 -31.55 -27.37 -8.83
N GLY A 82 -31.52 -26.89 -10.08
CA GLY A 82 -32.72 -26.76 -10.93
C GLY A 82 -33.80 -25.82 -10.40
N LEU A 83 -33.48 -24.96 -9.42
CA LEU A 83 -34.42 -23.99 -8.88
C LEU A 83 -34.50 -22.78 -9.83
N LYS A 84 -35.61 -22.66 -10.56
CA LYS A 84 -35.97 -21.40 -11.23
C LYS A 84 -36.59 -20.49 -10.18
N ASP A 85 -36.04 -19.29 -10.05
CA ASP A 85 -36.61 -18.23 -9.20
C ASP A 85 -38.07 -17.98 -9.66
N LYS A 86 -39.02 -18.12 -8.73
CA LYS A 86 -40.44 -17.78 -8.91
C LYS A 86 -40.65 -16.29 -8.68
#